data_AF-A0A520IAZ6-F1
#
_entry.id   AF-A0A520IAZ6-F1
#
_cell.length_a   1.000
_cell.length_b   1.000
_cell.length_c   1.000
_cell.angle_alpha   90.00
_cell.angle_beta   90.00
_cell.angle_gamma   90.00
#
_symmetry.space_group_name_H-M   'P 1'
#
loop_
_entity.id
_entity.type
_entity.pdbx_description
1 polymer ?
#
loop_
_entity_poly.entity_id
_entity_poly.type
_entity_poly.pdbx_seq_one_letter_code
_entity_poly.pdbx_strand_id
1 'polypeptide(L)' 'MENVTLNNGVDMPILGFGVFQVPDLAECERSVLDA' A
#
# COMPACT_ATOMS: atom_id res chain seq x y z
N MET A 1 13.02 -6.34 -2.19
CA MET A 1 11.90 -5.79 -1.40
C MET A 1 12.32 -5.97 0.05
N GLU A 2 12.51 -4.88 0.78
CA GLU A 2 12.96 -4.92 2.17
C GLU A 2 11.75 -4.93 3.11
N ASN A 3 11.81 -5.77 4.14
CA ASN A 3 10.73 -5.98 5.10
C ASN A 3 11.25 -5.79 6.51
N VAL A 4 10.35 -5.42 7.42
CA VAL A 4 10.59 -5.33 8.86
C VAL A 4 9.59 -6.22 9.60
N THR A 5 10.08 -6.97 10.58
CA THR A 5 9.22 -7.79 11.45
C THR A 5 8.64 -6.90 12.55
N LEU A 6 7.32 -6.82 12.63
CA LEU A 6 6.60 -6.08 13.65
C LEU A 6 6.68 -6.80 15.01
N ASN A 7 6.30 -6.09 16.08
CA ASN A 7 6.34 -6.63 17.45
C ASN A 7 5.41 -7.85 17.70
N ASN A 8 4.48 -8.12 16.78
CA ASN A 8 3.60 -9.27 16.78
C ASN A 8 4.09 -10.40 15.84
N GLY A 9 5.30 -10.28 15.28
CA GLY A 9 5.91 -11.28 14.40
C GLY A 9 5.47 -11.21 12.94
N VAL A 10 4.65 -10.24 12.54
CA VAL A 10 4.22 -10.07 11.14
C VAL A 10 5.30 -9.34 10.34
N ASP A 11 5.67 -9.88 9.18
CA ASP A 11 6.57 -9.22 8.25
C ASP A 11 5.82 -8.17 7.43
N MET A 12 6.22 -6.91 7.58
CA MET A 12 5.65 -5.76 6.89
C MET A 12 6.63 -5.19 5.86
N PRO A 13 6.21 -4.94 4.60
CA PRO A 13 7.02 -4.22 3.64
C PRO A 13 7.35 -2.81 4.13
N ILE A 14 8.61 -2.38 3.95
CA ILE A 14 9.04 -1.03 4.34
C ILE A 14 8.47 0.04 3.39
N LEU A 15 8.29 -0.33 2.12
CA LEU A 15 7.68 0.54 1.11
C LEU A 15 6.21 0.14 0.92
N GLY A 16 5.32 1.14 0.90
CA GLY A 16 3.90 0.96 0.65
C GLY A 16 3.33 2.08 -0.20
N PHE A 17 2.26 1.78 -0.92
CA PHE A 17 1.50 2.74 -1.71
C PHE A 17 0.17 3.06 -1.01
N GLY A 18 -0.13 4.33 -0.83
CA GLY A 18 -1.32 4.79 -0.12
C GLY A 18 -2.20 5.67 -1.00
N VAL A 19 -3.51 5.41 -0.98
CA VAL A 19 -4.52 6.25 -1.64
C VAL A 19 -5.43 6.86 -0.57
N PHE A 20 -5.68 8.16 -0.64
CA PHE A 20 -6.60 8.86 0.27
C PHE A 20 -7.36 9.96 -0.46
N GLN A 21 -8.68 9.99 -0.25
CA GLN A 21 -9.58 11.00 -0.83
C GLN A 21 -9.44 11.19 -2.35
N VAL A 22 -9.11 10.13 -3.09
CA VAL A 22 -9.17 10.14 -4.56
C VAL A 22 -10.65 10.25 -4.95
N PRO A 23 -11.11 11.36 -5.55
CA PRO A 23 -12.54 11.59 -5.77
C PRO A 23 -13.13 10.66 -6.84
N ASP A 24 -12.32 10.29 -7.83
CA ASP A 24 -12.69 9.31 -8.84
C ASP A 24 -12.32 7.89 -8.37
N LEU A 25 -13.35 7.06 -8.19
CA LEU A 25 -13.17 5.68 -7.76
C LEU A 25 -12.44 4.83 -8.81
N ALA A 26 -12.60 5.13 -10.10
CA ALA A 26 -11.92 4.39 -11.16
C ALA A 26 -10.42 4.72 -11.19
N GLU A 27 -10.06 5.97 -10.92
CA GLU A 27 -8.67 6.38 -10.76
C GLU A 27 -8.05 5.74 -9.51
N CYS A 28 -8.80 5.68 -8.41
CA CYS A 28 -8.35 5.03 -7.17
C CYS A 28 -8.03 3.54 -7.41
N GLU A 29 -8.94 2.82 -8.05
CA GLU A 29 -8.75 1.40 -8.39
C GLU A 29 -7.53 1.19 -9.29
N ARG A 30 -7.44 1.96 -10.38
CA ARG A 30 -6.32 1.87 -11.32
C ARG A 30 -4.97 2.18 -10.66
N SER A 31 -4.93 3.21 -9.83
CA SER A 31 -3.70 3.59 -9.11
C SER A 31 -3.18 2.49 -8.20
N VAL A 32 -4.08 1.72 -7.57
CA VAL A 32 -3.69 0.58 -6.72
C VAL A 32 -3.25 -0.63 -7.55
N LEU A 33 -3.82 -0.84 -8.74
CA LEU A 33 -3.43 -1.93 -9.65
C LEU A 33 -2.08 -1.68 -10.34
N ASP A 34 -1.75 -0.42 -10.61
CA ASP A 34 -0.51 -0.03 -11.28
C ASP A 34 0.70 0.02 -10.33
N ALA A 35 0.47 0.12 -9.01
CA ALA A 35 1.49 0.24 -7.96
C ALA A 35 2.17 -1.09 -7.59
#